data_AF-A0A1M6WFN0-F1
#
_entry.id   AF-A0A1M6WFN0-F1
#
_cell.length_a   1.000
_cell.length_b   1.000
_cell.length_c   1.000
_cell.angle_alpha   90.00
_cell.angle_beta   90.00
_cell.angle_gamma   90.00
#
_symmetry.space_group_name_H-M   'P 1'
#
loop_
_entity.id
_entity.type
_entity.pdbx_description
1 polymer ?
#
loop_
_entity_poly.entity_id
_entity_poly.type
_entity_poly.pdbx_seq_one_letter_code
_entity_poly.pdbx_strand_id
1 'polypeptide(L)'
;MDPVRLEIFRHLLAAVAEEMGAVLRRTGFSPNIKERRDYSCALFTAEGELVAQAAHIPVHLGALPLSVQACREAFPELKPGDAVLLNDPFRGGTHLPDLTLVSPVFVEGQLLGFVASRAHHADIGGMAPGSMPLAHEIFQEGFIIPPVKLMERGRPNPSVWALLLANVRTPEERQGDLRAQLAANERGVRRLQELAAAYGFDTLRTAFSALLDYAERLMRAFLRTLPDGVCRFEDALDDDGLSDAPLWIRVALTISGDAATIDFSETDPQCAGSLNAVRAITVSAVYYVFRALLGYDVPANAGCLRPLQIITRPGTLVDARPPAAVAGGNVETSQRIVDVLLGALAQVCPDRIPAASQGTMNNVTIGGLDPRTGHYYTYYETLAGGAGAMPNADGTSAVHTHMTNTWNTPIEALEYAYPLRVTRYAIRDGSGGTGRYRGGDGLIREMELLASARVTWLTERRRRAPYGLAGGAPGKPGRNLWIHQGETRCMPGKVSFQAEAGDRIRIETPGGGGWGISSPEETP
;
A
#
# COMPACT_ATOMS: atom_id res chain seq x y z
N MET A 1 -16.01 -26.74 13.03
CA MET A 1 -15.18 -26.36 14.18
C MET A 1 -16.06 -25.58 15.15
N ASP A 2 -15.98 -25.85 16.46
CA ASP A 2 -16.76 -25.09 17.45
C ASP A 2 -16.24 -23.64 17.59
N PRO A 3 -17.06 -22.70 18.10
CA PRO A 3 -16.68 -21.29 18.17
C PRO A 3 -15.43 -21.01 19.03
N VAL A 4 -15.22 -21.77 20.10
CA VAL A 4 -14.07 -21.57 21.01
C VAL A 4 -12.77 -21.92 20.29
N ARG A 5 -12.73 -23.08 19.60
CA ARG A 5 -11.56 -23.46 18.80
C ARG A 5 -11.30 -22.49 17.65
N LEU A 6 -12.35 -21.99 17.00
CA LEU A 6 -12.20 -21.04 15.89
C LEU A 6 -11.49 -19.76 16.34
N GLU A 7 -11.89 -19.19 17.49
CA GLU A 7 -11.25 -18.00 18.05
C GLU A 7 -9.81 -18.27 18.50
N ILE A 8 -9.51 -19.45 19.06
CA ILE A 8 -8.14 -19.84 19.39
C ILE A 8 -7.27 -19.86 18.12
N PHE A 9 -7.72 -20.51 17.04
CA PHE A 9 -6.95 -20.56 15.80
C PHE A 9 -6.84 -19.20 15.12
N ARG A 10 -7.87 -18.34 15.20
CA ARG A 10 -7.82 -16.96 14.74
C ARG A 10 -6.63 -16.22 15.35
N HIS A 11 -6.50 -16.27 16.68
CA HIS A 11 -5.42 -15.60 17.40
C HIS A 11 -4.05 -16.26 17.18
N LEU A 12 -3.98 -17.60 17.18
CA LEU A 12 -2.71 -18.30 16.94
C LEU A 12 -2.14 -17.97 15.56
N LEU A 13 -2.96 -17.99 14.51
CA LEU A 13 -2.51 -17.73 13.15
C LEU A 13 -2.18 -16.25 12.91
N ALA A 14 -2.95 -15.33 13.50
CA ALA A 14 -2.58 -13.91 13.51
C ALA A 14 -1.22 -13.69 14.18
N ALA A 15 -0.98 -14.32 15.34
CA ALA A 15 0.28 -14.22 16.07
C ALA A 15 1.48 -14.74 15.25
N VAL A 16 1.30 -15.80 14.44
CA VAL A 16 2.38 -16.25 13.54
C VAL A 16 2.73 -15.17 12.52
N ALA A 17 1.74 -14.55 11.87
CA ALA A 17 1.99 -13.48 10.91
C ALA A 17 2.67 -12.26 11.56
N GLU A 18 2.24 -11.89 12.77
CA GLU A 18 2.86 -10.81 13.55
C GLU A 18 4.31 -11.11 13.94
N GLU A 19 4.59 -12.35 14.33
CA GLU A 19 5.95 -12.77 14.68
C GLU A 19 6.89 -12.75 13.47
N MET A 20 6.41 -13.15 12.29
CA MET A 20 7.16 -12.97 11.04
C MET A 20 7.49 -11.49 10.82
N GLY A 21 6.51 -10.61 10.98
CA GLY A 21 6.71 -9.17 10.84
C GLY A 21 7.69 -8.59 11.86
N ALA A 22 7.65 -9.08 13.11
CA ALA A 22 8.60 -8.67 14.15
C ALA A 22 10.05 -9.10 13.83
N VAL A 23 10.24 -10.27 13.22
CA VAL A 23 11.55 -10.70 12.72
C VAL A 23 12.02 -9.76 11.61
N LEU A 24 11.18 -9.56 10.58
CA LEU A 24 11.51 -8.70 9.43
C LEU A 24 11.92 -7.29 9.86
N ARG A 25 11.16 -6.67 10.76
CA ARG A 25 11.48 -5.34 11.28
C ARG A 25 12.82 -5.28 12.01
N ARG A 26 13.12 -6.28 12.83
CA ARG A 26 14.32 -6.29 13.68
C ARG A 26 15.60 -6.60 12.90
N THR A 27 15.48 -7.33 11.80
CA THR A 27 16.63 -7.77 10.98
C THR A 27 16.77 -7.00 9.67
N GLY A 28 15.80 -6.16 9.31
CA GLY A 28 15.86 -5.26 8.17
C GLY A 28 17.02 -4.26 8.29
N PHE A 29 17.65 -3.97 7.15
CA PHE A 29 18.79 -3.07 7.01
C PHE A 29 18.32 -1.66 6.66
N SER A 30 17.33 -1.55 5.77
CA SER A 30 16.83 -0.23 5.34
C SER A 30 16.00 0.45 6.43
N PRO A 31 16.11 1.79 6.56
CA PRO A 31 15.17 2.58 7.36
C PRO A 31 13.70 2.36 6.96
N ASN A 32 13.44 2.04 5.68
CA ASN A 32 12.10 1.80 5.17
C ASN A 32 11.42 0.58 5.82
N ILE A 33 12.14 -0.54 5.96
CA ILE A 33 11.61 -1.73 6.64
C ILE A 33 11.67 -1.56 8.16
N LYS A 34 12.81 -1.10 8.68
CA LYS A 34 13.11 -1.10 10.12
C LYS A 34 12.30 -0.06 10.89
N GLU A 35 12.26 1.17 10.39
CA GLU A 35 11.63 2.30 11.05
C GLU A 35 10.20 2.51 10.58
N ARG A 36 9.99 2.56 9.24
CA ARG A 36 8.67 2.89 8.65
C ARG A 36 7.70 1.71 8.60
N ARG A 37 8.20 0.48 8.72
CA ARG A 37 7.42 -0.76 8.66
C ARG A 37 6.65 -0.96 7.35
N ASP A 38 7.27 -0.60 6.23
CA ASP A 38 6.67 -0.79 4.91
C ASP A 38 6.83 -2.24 4.41
N TYR A 39 6.13 -3.15 5.08
CA TYR A 39 6.13 -4.58 4.78
C TYR A 39 4.83 -5.23 5.24
N SER A 40 4.54 -6.46 4.80
CA SER A 40 3.47 -7.29 5.34
C SER A 40 3.86 -8.76 5.33
N CYS A 41 3.35 -9.50 6.30
CA CYS A 41 3.55 -10.94 6.42
C CYS A 41 2.18 -11.63 6.47
N ALA A 42 2.07 -12.76 5.79
CA ALA A 42 0.80 -13.44 5.61
C ALA A 42 0.94 -14.96 5.49
N LEU A 43 -0.14 -15.64 5.83
CA LEU A 43 -0.29 -17.10 5.77
C LEU A 43 -1.36 -17.45 4.75
N PHE A 44 -1.15 -18.53 4.00
CA PHE A 44 -2.03 -18.96 2.92
C PHE A 44 -2.34 -20.45 3.00
N THR A 45 -3.51 -20.83 2.49
CA THR A 45 -3.87 -22.24 2.25
C THR A 45 -2.98 -22.87 1.17
N ALA A 46 -3.06 -24.19 0.98
CA ALA A 46 -2.41 -24.88 -0.13
C ALA A 46 -2.93 -24.41 -1.51
N GLU A 47 -4.15 -23.89 -1.52
CA GLU A 47 -4.82 -23.27 -2.66
C GLU A 47 -4.40 -21.81 -2.87
N GLY A 48 -3.59 -21.24 -1.99
CA GLY A 48 -3.12 -19.85 -2.07
C GLY A 48 -4.14 -18.81 -1.62
N GLU A 49 -5.17 -19.18 -0.86
CA GLU A 49 -6.11 -18.24 -0.24
C GLU A 49 -5.49 -17.63 1.02
N LEU A 50 -5.59 -16.32 1.20
CA LEU A 50 -5.09 -15.61 2.39
C LEU A 50 -5.87 -16.04 3.63
N VAL A 51 -5.20 -16.59 4.64
CA VAL A 51 -5.77 -17.06 5.91
C VAL A 51 -5.64 -16.03 7.01
N ALA A 52 -4.46 -15.41 7.12
CA ALA A 52 -4.16 -14.38 8.11
C ALA A 52 -3.07 -13.45 7.59
N GLN A 53 -3.13 -12.18 7.96
CA GLN A 53 -2.16 -11.15 7.60
C GLN A 53 -1.86 -10.28 8.81
N ALA A 54 -0.58 -9.98 9.05
CA ALA A 54 -0.19 -8.91 9.97
C ALA A 54 -0.59 -7.56 9.36
N ALA A 55 -1.45 -6.82 10.05
CA ALA A 55 -2.09 -5.61 9.54
C ALA A 55 -1.12 -4.41 9.45
N HIS A 56 -0.22 -4.44 8.46
CA HIS A 56 0.75 -3.38 8.25
C HIS A 56 0.34 -2.45 7.11
N ILE A 57 0.19 -2.96 5.87
CA ILE A 57 -0.11 -2.12 4.69
C ILE A 57 -1.37 -2.61 3.94
N PRO A 58 -2.43 -1.79 3.81
CA PRO A 58 -3.68 -2.22 3.17
C PRO A 58 -3.58 -2.59 1.69
N VAL A 59 -2.67 -1.97 0.91
CA VAL A 59 -2.49 -2.31 -0.51
C VAL A 59 -1.99 -3.74 -0.75
N HIS A 60 -1.46 -4.41 0.29
CA HIS A 60 -1.02 -5.80 0.18
C HIS A 60 -2.17 -6.81 0.27
N LEU A 61 -3.35 -6.41 0.77
CA LEU A 61 -4.46 -7.32 1.09
C LEU A 61 -4.96 -8.14 -0.12
N GLY A 62 -5.06 -7.52 -1.30
CA GLY A 62 -5.46 -8.20 -2.54
C GLY A 62 -4.29 -8.65 -3.41
N ALA A 63 -3.11 -8.04 -3.24
CA ALA A 63 -1.96 -8.32 -4.09
C ALA A 63 -1.11 -9.52 -3.63
N LEU A 64 -0.93 -9.72 -2.32
CA LEU A 64 -0.22 -10.89 -1.80
C LEU A 64 -0.82 -12.23 -2.26
N PRO A 65 -2.15 -12.45 -2.21
CA PRO A 65 -2.77 -13.67 -2.76
C PRO A 65 -2.41 -13.90 -4.24
N LEU A 66 -2.45 -12.85 -5.06
CA LEU A 66 -2.12 -12.96 -6.48
C LEU A 66 -0.65 -13.30 -6.71
N SER A 67 0.27 -12.77 -5.89
CA SER A 67 1.68 -13.21 -5.93
C SER A 67 1.86 -14.68 -5.58
N VAL A 68 1.12 -15.19 -4.59
CA VAL A 68 1.14 -16.61 -4.22
C VAL A 68 0.57 -17.46 -5.35
N GLN A 69 -0.49 -17.02 -6.03
CA GLN A 69 -1.00 -17.71 -7.21
C GLN A 69 0.02 -17.75 -8.35
N ALA A 70 0.65 -16.62 -8.69
CA ALA A 70 1.69 -16.57 -9.72
C ALA A 70 2.89 -17.47 -9.39
N CYS A 71 3.25 -17.58 -8.11
CA CYS A 71 4.24 -18.53 -7.62
C CYS A 71 3.80 -19.99 -7.86
N ARG A 72 2.56 -20.35 -7.51
CA ARG A 72 2.01 -21.71 -7.69
C ARG A 72 1.92 -22.10 -9.17
N GLU A 73 1.51 -21.18 -10.03
CA GLU A 73 1.44 -21.38 -11.48
C GLU A 73 2.83 -21.61 -12.08
N ALA A 74 3.82 -20.83 -11.66
CA ALA A 74 5.20 -20.97 -12.15
C ALA A 74 5.91 -22.23 -11.60
N PHE A 75 5.58 -22.65 -10.37
CA PHE A 75 6.21 -23.76 -9.68
C PHE A 75 5.15 -24.68 -9.04
N PRO A 76 4.52 -25.58 -9.81
CA PRO A 76 3.50 -26.50 -9.28
C PRO A 76 4.06 -27.52 -8.29
N GLU A 77 5.38 -27.77 -8.33
CA GLU A 77 6.06 -28.74 -7.47
C GLU A 77 7.16 -28.12 -6.61
N LEU A 78 6.78 -27.18 -5.74
CA LEU A 78 7.71 -26.65 -4.73
C LEU A 78 8.11 -27.73 -3.72
N LYS A 79 9.34 -27.66 -3.23
CA LYS A 79 9.89 -28.59 -2.22
C LYS A 79 10.22 -27.85 -0.91
N PRO A 80 10.33 -28.56 0.23
CA PRO A 80 10.80 -27.95 1.47
C PRO A 80 12.12 -27.20 1.28
N GLY A 81 12.18 -25.97 1.81
CA GLY A 81 13.35 -25.09 1.70
C GLY A 81 13.42 -24.27 0.40
N ASP A 82 12.47 -24.41 -0.51
CA ASP A 82 12.33 -23.48 -1.64
C ASP A 82 11.82 -22.10 -1.14
N ALA A 83 12.26 -21.01 -1.78
CA ALA A 83 11.70 -19.67 -1.60
C ALA A 83 11.67 -18.95 -2.94
N VAL A 84 10.49 -18.49 -3.35
CA VAL A 84 10.22 -17.87 -4.65
C VAL A 84 10.09 -16.37 -4.48
N LEU A 85 10.90 -15.61 -5.22
CA LEU A 85 10.89 -14.16 -5.26
C LEU A 85 10.16 -13.66 -6.50
N LEU A 86 9.38 -12.59 -6.36
CA LEU A 86 8.77 -11.85 -7.46
C LEU A 86 8.45 -10.40 -7.06
N ASN A 87 8.43 -9.50 -8.03
CA ASN A 87 7.89 -8.14 -7.89
C ASN A 87 7.06 -7.69 -9.12
N ASP A 88 6.98 -8.51 -10.18
CA ASP A 88 6.30 -8.18 -11.42
C ASP A 88 4.81 -7.81 -11.16
N PRO A 89 4.41 -6.53 -11.37
CA PRO A 89 3.06 -6.06 -11.08
C PRO A 89 1.98 -6.77 -11.91
N PHE A 90 2.34 -7.21 -13.11
CA PHE A 90 1.43 -7.94 -14.00
C PHE A 90 1.34 -9.43 -13.66
N ARG A 91 2.10 -9.89 -12.66
CA ARG A 91 2.08 -11.26 -12.11
C ARG A 91 1.91 -11.26 -10.59
N GLY A 92 1.04 -10.38 -10.09
CA GLY A 92 0.62 -10.33 -8.68
C GLY A 92 1.37 -9.33 -7.80
N GLY A 93 2.37 -8.63 -8.34
CA GLY A 93 2.96 -7.46 -7.67
C GLY A 93 2.00 -6.26 -7.59
N THR A 94 2.43 -5.22 -6.89
CA THR A 94 1.75 -3.90 -6.80
C THR A 94 2.47 -2.87 -7.66
N HIS A 95 3.77 -2.74 -7.42
CA HIS A 95 4.76 -1.99 -8.18
C HIS A 95 6.12 -2.66 -7.98
N LEU A 96 7.16 -2.26 -8.72
CA LEU A 96 8.45 -2.94 -8.67
C LEU A 96 9.19 -2.88 -7.32
N PRO A 97 9.11 -1.80 -6.53
CA PRO A 97 9.74 -1.77 -5.21
C PRO A 97 9.23 -2.84 -4.22
N ASP A 98 8.01 -3.35 -4.40
CA ASP A 98 7.42 -4.32 -3.48
C ASP A 98 7.83 -5.76 -3.82
N LEU A 99 8.89 -6.24 -3.18
CA LEU A 99 9.39 -7.60 -3.40
C LEU A 99 8.65 -8.59 -2.51
N THR A 100 8.01 -9.58 -3.14
CA THR A 100 7.31 -10.66 -2.45
C THR A 100 8.15 -11.93 -2.45
N LEU A 101 8.30 -12.52 -1.27
CA LEU A 101 8.96 -13.80 -1.07
C LEU A 101 7.95 -14.82 -0.56
N VAL A 102 7.77 -15.93 -1.28
CA VAL A 102 6.81 -17.00 -0.97
C VAL A 102 7.56 -18.27 -0.62
N SER A 103 7.21 -18.91 0.51
CA SER A 103 7.82 -20.16 0.96
C SER A 103 6.74 -21.20 1.27
N PRO A 104 6.86 -22.45 0.76
CA PRO A 104 5.91 -23.51 1.04
C PRO A 104 6.12 -24.07 2.45
N VAL A 105 5.02 -24.48 3.09
CA VAL A 105 5.01 -25.09 4.41
C VAL A 105 4.64 -26.55 4.28
N PHE A 106 5.59 -27.44 4.58
CA PHE A 106 5.36 -28.88 4.58
C PHE A 106 5.32 -29.42 6.00
N VAL A 107 4.40 -30.35 6.25
CA VAL A 107 4.26 -31.14 7.47
C VAL A 107 4.18 -32.60 7.05
N GLU A 108 5.07 -33.46 7.56
CA GLU A 108 5.09 -34.90 7.24
C GLU A 108 5.08 -35.21 5.72
N GLY A 109 5.71 -34.34 4.92
CA GLY A 109 5.79 -34.48 3.46
C GLY A 109 4.55 -33.96 2.70
N GLN A 110 3.52 -33.51 3.40
CA GLN A 110 2.31 -32.91 2.81
C GLN A 110 2.36 -31.38 2.86
N LEU A 111 1.87 -30.72 1.79
CA LEU A 111 1.79 -29.27 1.73
C LEU A 111 0.61 -28.78 2.60
N LEU A 112 0.92 -28.03 3.65
CA LEU A 112 -0.09 -27.37 4.48
C LEU A 112 -0.57 -26.06 3.84
N GLY A 113 0.34 -25.32 3.22
CA GLY A 113 0.07 -23.99 2.69
C GLY A 113 1.36 -23.21 2.41
N PHE A 114 1.26 -21.89 2.43
CA PHE A 114 2.39 -21.00 2.19
C PHE A 114 2.48 -19.93 3.26
N VAL A 115 3.69 -19.42 3.45
CA VAL A 115 3.92 -18.13 4.09
C VAL A 115 4.51 -17.17 3.07
N ALA A 116 4.15 -15.90 3.18
CA ALA A 116 4.75 -14.87 2.34
C ALA A 116 5.09 -13.62 3.15
N SER A 117 6.16 -12.96 2.74
CA SER A 117 6.49 -11.60 3.15
C SER A 117 6.61 -10.73 1.91
N ARG A 118 6.04 -9.53 1.99
CA ARG A 118 6.27 -8.47 0.99
C ARG A 118 6.87 -7.29 1.71
N ALA A 119 7.94 -6.74 1.17
CA ALA A 119 8.59 -5.56 1.72
C ALA A 119 8.90 -4.58 0.60
N HIS A 120 8.79 -3.29 0.90
CA HIS A 120 9.16 -2.24 -0.02
C HIS A 120 10.67 -2.00 0.07
N HIS A 121 11.37 -2.31 -1.02
CA HIS A 121 12.79 -2.03 -1.21
C HIS A 121 12.94 -0.66 -1.87
N ALA A 122 13.61 0.27 -1.19
CA ALA A 122 13.68 1.66 -1.63
C ALA A 122 14.31 1.87 -3.02
N ASP A 123 15.03 0.89 -3.57
CA ASP A 123 15.54 0.94 -4.93
C ASP A 123 15.65 -0.46 -5.53
N ILE A 124 15.03 -0.66 -6.68
CA ILE A 124 15.12 -1.86 -7.51
C ILE A 124 15.68 -1.53 -8.90
N GLY A 125 16.50 -0.48 -9.01
CA GLY A 125 17.04 0.02 -10.26
C GLY A 125 16.12 1.02 -10.97
N GLY A 126 16.12 1.00 -12.30
CA GLY A 126 15.30 1.90 -13.12
C GLY A 126 15.96 3.26 -13.37
N MET A 127 15.25 4.16 -14.07
CA MET A 127 15.81 5.42 -14.55
C MET A 127 16.07 6.45 -13.44
N ALA A 128 15.41 6.32 -12.28
CA ALA A 128 15.53 7.23 -11.14
C ALA A 128 15.76 6.47 -9.82
N PRO A 129 16.49 7.06 -8.86
CA PRO A 129 16.51 6.55 -7.50
C PRO A 129 15.09 6.48 -6.93
N GLY A 130 14.82 5.44 -6.16
CA GLY A 130 13.52 5.22 -5.53
C GLY A 130 12.67 4.22 -6.29
N SER A 131 12.98 3.97 -7.57
CA SER A 131 12.15 3.18 -8.49
C SER A 131 10.69 3.69 -8.57
N MET A 132 10.51 5.00 -8.35
CA MET A 132 9.25 5.74 -8.47
C MET A 132 9.37 6.90 -9.47
N PRO A 133 9.85 6.70 -10.71
CA PRO A 133 10.03 7.77 -11.68
C PRO A 133 8.70 8.29 -12.26
N LEU A 134 8.79 9.44 -12.94
CA LEU A 134 7.86 9.76 -14.02
C LEU A 134 8.24 8.91 -15.24
N ALA A 135 7.60 7.76 -15.37
CA ALA A 135 7.85 6.78 -16.43
C ALA A 135 6.64 6.61 -17.35
N HIS A 136 6.93 6.12 -18.55
CA HIS A 136 5.95 5.74 -19.56
C HIS A 136 5.76 4.22 -19.65
N GLU A 137 6.85 3.49 -19.41
CA GLU A 137 6.86 2.04 -19.48
C GLU A 137 7.50 1.44 -18.22
N ILE A 138 7.03 0.25 -17.84
CA ILE A 138 7.47 -0.46 -16.63
C ILE A 138 8.99 -0.68 -16.58
N PHE A 139 9.65 -0.82 -17.72
CA PHE A 139 11.11 -1.04 -17.82
C PHE A 139 11.92 0.15 -17.30
N GLN A 140 11.32 1.34 -17.31
CA GLN A 140 11.94 2.54 -16.77
C GLN A 140 11.84 2.60 -15.24
N GLU A 141 10.91 1.87 -14.63
CA GLU A 141 10.66 1.91 -13.19
C GLU A 141 11.65 1.06 -12.40
N GLY A 142 12.20 -0.01 -13.00
CA GLY A 142 13.10 -0.89 -12.27
C GLY A 142 13.28 -2.27 -12.89
N PHE A 143 14.01 -3.11 -12.15
CA PHE A 143 14.25 -4.50 -12.48
C PHE A 143 12.98 -5.33 -12.21
N ILE A 144 12.48 -5.98 -13.26
CA ILE A 144 11.28 -6.82 -13.21
C ILE A 144 11.70 -8.26 -12.89
N ILE A 145 11.19 -8.77 -11.79
CA ILE A 145 11.47 -10.10 -11.25
C ILE A 145 10.19 -10.93 -11.43
N PRO A 146 10.12 -11.79 -12.47
CA PRO A 146 9.08 -12.80 -12.54
C PRO A 146 9.27 -13.81 -11.39
N PRO A 147 8.32 -14.71 -11.12
CA PRO A 147 8.51 -15.80 -10.15
C PRO A 147 9.79 -16.58 -10.45
N VAL A 148 10.78 -16.47 -9.56
CA VAL A 148 12.05 -17.19 -9.63
C VAL A 148 12.43 -17.73 -8.25
N LYS A 149 13.07 -18.89 -8.19
CA LYS A 149 13.58 -19.42 -6.92
C LYS A 149 14.83 -18.64 -6.48
N LEU A 150 14.68 -17.88 -5.40
CA LEU A 150 15.80 -17.26 -4.68
C LEU A 150 16.55 -18.29 -3.83
N MET A 151 15.79 -19.23 -3.26
CA MET A 151 16.31 -20.41 -2.57
C MET A 151 15.73 -21.67 -3.23
N GLU A 152 16.57 -22.69 -3.40
CA GLU A 152 16.20 -24.01 -3.87
C GLU A 152 16.67 -25.07 -2.88
N ARG A 153 15.72 -25.79 -2.27
CA ARG A 153 15.96 -26.82 -1.25
C ARG A 153 16.93 -26.37 -0.15
N GLY A 154 16.73 -25.14 0.35
CA GLY A 154 17.54 -24.53 1.39
C GLY A 154 18.89 -23.95 0.93
N ARG A 155 19.20 -23.97 -0.37
CA ARG A 155 20.43 -23.39 -0.93
C ARG A 155 20.13 -22.12 -1.74
N PRO A 156 20.94 -21.05 -1.60
CA PRO A 156 20.74 -19.84 -2.39
C PRO A 156 20.99 -20.10 -3.87
N ASN A 157 20.21 -19.46 -4.75
CA ASN A 157 20.46 -19.44 -6.19
C ASN A 157 21.43 -18.29 -6.53
N PRO A 158 22.74 -18.54 -6.68
CA PRO A 158 23.74 -17.48 -6.79
C PRO A 158 23.53 -16.60 -8.03
N SER A 159 23.00 -17.15 -9.12
CA SER A 159 22.75 -16.40 -10.35
C SER A 159 21.63 -15.38 -10.19
N VAL A 160 20.54 -15.73 -9.50
CA VAL A 160 19.44 -14.80 -9.22
C VAL A 160 19.92 -13.67 -8.31
N TRP A 161 20.67 -14.01 -7.25
CA TRP A 161 21.28 -13.01 -6.36
C TRP A 161 22.23 -12.08 -7.12
N ALA A 162 23.13 -12.62 -7.93
CA ALA A 162 24.10 -11.81 -8.68
C ALA A 162 23.42 -10.87 -9.68
N LEU A 163 22.44 -11.34 -10.44
CA LEU A 163 21.68 -10.52 -11.39
C LEU A 163 20.93 -9.39 -10.68
N LEU A 164 20.27 -9.70 -9.57
CA LEU A 164 19.52 -8.70 -8.82
C LEU A 164 20.44 -7.61 -8.24
N LEU A 165 21.48 -8.01 -7.53
CA LEU A 165 22.37 -7.08 -6.83
C LEU A 165 23.20 -6.21 -7.80
N ALA A 166 23.44 -6.67 -9.04
CA ALA A 166 24.10 -5.88 -10.06
C ALA A 166 23.21 -4.75 -10.64
N ASN A 167 21.89 -4.81 -10.45
CA ASN A 167 20.92 -3.90 -11.09
C ASN A 167 20.28 -2.90 -10.11
N VAL A 168 20.85 -2.73 -8.91
CA VAL A 168 20.33 -1.82 -7.87
C VAL A 168 21.40 -0.86 -7.37
N ARG A 169 21.00 0.32 -6.87
CA ARG A 169 21.93 1.36 -6.43
C ARG A 169 22.61 1.07 -5.09
N THR A 170 21.92 0.40 -4.15
CA THR A 170 22.49 0.06 -2.83
C THR A 170 22.36 -1.46 -2.56
N PRO A 171 23.25 -2.28 -3.16
CA PRO A 171 23.13 -3.73 -3.15
C PRO A 171 23.25 -4.35 -1.76
N GLU A 172 24.06 -3.78 -0.86
CA GLU A 172 24.24 -4.31 0.50
C GLU A 172 22.94 -4.24 1.31
N GLU A 173 22.22 -3.10 1.23
CA GLU A 173 20.92 -2.92 1.88
C GLU A 173 19.87 -3.87 1.29
N ARG A 174 19.81 -4.00 -0.05
CA ARG A 174 18.95 -4.97 -0.74
C ARG A 174 19.22 -6.41 -0.33
N GLN A 175 20.50 -6.78 -0.20
CA GLN A 175 20.88 -8.11 0.24
C GLN A 175 20.46 -8.37 1.68
N GLY A 176 20.68 -7.40 2.57
CA GLY A 176 20.26 -7.46 3.97
C GLY A 176 18.75 -7.62 4.12
N ASP A 177 17.97 -6.80 3.41
CA ASP A 177 16.51 -6.82 3.47
C ASP A 177 15.90 -8.13 2.91
N LEU A 178 16.46 -8.68 1.83
CA LEU A 178 16.04 -9.99 1.32
C LEU A 178 16.35 -11.13 2.29
N ARG A 179 17.50 -11.07 2.97
CA ARG A 179 17.83 -12.03 4.04
C ARG A 179 16.87 -11.88 5.23
N ALA A 180 16.46 -10.67 5.56
CA ALA A 180 15.45 -10.42 6.58
C ALA A 180 14.09 -11.02 6.19
N GLN A 181 13.66 -10.89 4.92
CA GLN A 181 12.45 -11.53 4.41
C GLN A 181 12.53 -13.07 4.46
N LEU A 182 13.69 -13.65 4.10
CA LEU A 182 13.94 -15.09 4.24
C LEU A 182 13.79 -15.56 5.69
N ALA A 183 14.39 -14.84 6.65
CA ALA A 183 14.29 -15.16 8.07
C ALA A 183 12.85 -15.04 8.59
N ALA A 184 12.09 -14.04 8.12
CA ALA A 184 10.68 -13.89 8.46
C ALA A 184 9.85 -15.07 7.94
N ASN A 185 10.05 -15.48 6.68
CA ASN A 185 9.38 -16.65 6.12
C ASN A 185 9.76 -17.95 6.86
N GLU A 186 11.05 -18.16 7.15
CA GLU A 186 11.52 -19.32 7.92
C GLU A 186 10.84 -19.38 9.30
N ARG A 187 10.66 -18.22 9.95
CA ARG A 187 9.94 -18.14 11.22
C ARG A 187 8.48 -18.59 11.07
N GLY A 188 7.79 -18.12 10.03
CA GLY A 188 6.42 -18.51 9.74
C GLY A 188 6.27 -20.01 9.45
N VAL A 189 7.16 -20.57 8.62
CA VAL A 189 7.22 -22.02 8.33
C VAL A 189 7.34 -22.82 9.63
N ARG A 190 8.32 -22.47 10.48
CA ARG A 190 8.56 -23.17 11.74
C ARG A 190 7.35 -23.10 12.67
N ARG A 191 6.72 -21.94 12.82
CA ARG A 191 5.55 -21.80 13.71
C ARG A 191 4.35 -22.60 13.23
N LEU A 192 4.09 -22.65 11.93
CA LEU A 192 3.02 -23.50 11.40
C LEU A 192 3.32 -24.99 11.60
N GLN A 193 4.58 -25.41 11.48
CA GLN A 193 4.99 -26.78 11.80
C GLN A 193 4.83 -27.12 13.29
N GLU A 194 5.18 -26.20 14.19
CA GLU A 194 4.98 -26.35 15.65
C GLU A 194 3.49 -26.45 15.99
N LEU A 195 2.63 -25.63 15.37
CA LEU A 195 1.18 -25.74 15.51
C LEU A 195 0.66 -27.08 14.96
N ALA A 196 1.23 -27.57 13.86
CA ALA A 196 0.81 -28.85 13.28
C ALA A 196 1.22 -30.03 14.17
N ALA A 197 2.38 -29.97 14.82
CA ALA A 197 2.79 -30.95 15.81
C ALA A 197 1.88 -30.96 17.06
N ALA A 198 1.37 -29.79 17.46
CA ALA A 198 0.51 -29.67 18.63
C ALA A 198 -0.96 -30.06 18.37
N TYR A 199 -1.51 -29.72 17.22
CA TYR A 199 -2.95 -29.86 16.92
C TYR A 199 -3.28 -30.84 15.80
N GLY A 200 -2.30 -31.29 15.03
CA GLY A 200 -2.45 -32.15 13.86
C GLY A 200 -2.68 -31.38 12.55
N PHE A 201 -2.20 -31.96 11.44
CA PHE A 201 -2.30 -31.40 10.09
C PHE A 201 -3.75 -31.10 9.67
N ASP A 202 -4.64 -32.10 9.78
CA ASP A 202 -6.04 -31.95 9.35
C ASP A 202 -6.80 -30.92 10.17
N THR A 203 -6.49 -30.78 11.46
CA THR A 203 -7.08 -29.77 12.33
C THR A 203 -6.72 -28.37 11.85
N LEU A 204 -5.44 -28.12 11.52
CA LEU A 204 -5.00 -26.82 11.00
C LEU A 204 -5.63 -26.51 9.64
N ARG A 205 -5.64 -27.48 8.72
CA ARG A 205 -6.28 -27.32 7.40
C ARG A 205 -7.77 -26.99 7.53
N THR A 206 -8.45 -27.66 8.47
CA THR A 206 -9.86 -27.37 8.81
C THR A 206 -10.00 -25.97 9.43
N ALA A 207 -9.08 -25.55 10.28
CA ALA A 207 -9.08 -24.22 10.88
C ALA A 207 -8.96 -23.12 9.82
N PHE A 208 -8.07 -23.30 8.83
CA PHE A 208 -7.90 -22.36 7.71
C PHE A 208 -9.22 -22.17 6.96
N SER A 209 -9.85 -23.28 6.56
CA SER A 209 -11.12 -23.25 5.83
C SER A 209 -12.24 -22.61 6.66
N ALA A 210 -12.34 -22.98 7.94
CA ALA A 210 -13.37 -22.44 8.83
C ALA A 210 -13.24 -20.93 9.07
N LEU A 211 -12.02 -20.39 9.10
CA LEU A 211 -11.77 -18.95 9.23
C LEU A 211 -12.17 -18.18 7.97
N LEU A 212 -11.93 -18.74 6.78
CA LEU A 212 -12.37 -18.16 5.51
C LEU A 212 -13.89 -18.11 5.45
N ASP A 213 -14.57 -19.22 5.75
CA ASP A 213 -16.02 -19.29 5.74
C ASP A 213 -16.65 -18.36 6.80
N TYR A 214 -15.98 -18.18 7.93
CA TYR A 214 -16.42 -17.25 8.98
C TYR A 214 -16.37 -15.79 8.50
N ALA A 215 -15.26 -15.38 7.90
CA ALA A 215 -15.11 -14.03 7.37
C ALA A 215 -16.12 -13.74 6.23
N GLU A 216 -16.39 -14.73 5.38
CA GLU A 216 -17.44 -14.64 4.36
C GLU A 216 -18.82 -14.41 4.99
N ARG A 217 -19.19 -15.19 6.01
CA ARG A 217 -20.47 -15.02 6.72
C ARG A 217 -20.61 -13.64 7.34
N LEU A 218 -19.53 -13.10 7.92
CA LEU A 218 -19.53 -11.77 8.51
C LEU A 218 -19.71 -10.67 7.44
N MET A 219 -19.01 -10.79 6.31
CA MET A 219 -19.18 -9.84 5.21
C MET A 219 -20.59 -9.88 4.63
N ARG A 220 -21.13 -11.07 4.36
CA ARG A 220 -22.52 -11.25 3.90
C ARG A 220 -23.53 -10.68 4.89
N ALA A 221 -23.31 -10.88 6.20
CA ALA A 221 -24.16 -10.32 7.23
C ALA A 221 -24.14 -8.80 7.25
N PHE A 222 -22.97 -8.18 7.07
CA PHE A 222 -22.85 -6.74 6.94
C PHE A 222 -23.54 -6.21 5.68
N LEU A 223 -23.34 -6.85 4.51
CA LEU A 223 -23.98 -6.44 3.26
C LEU A 223 -25.51 -6.40 3.37
N ARG A 224 -26.12 -7.37 4.06
CA ARG A 224 -27.58 -7.37 4.36
C ARG A 224 -28.08 -6.18 5.19
N THR A 225 -27.18 -5.48 5.88
CA THR A 225 -27.55 -4.28 6.65
C THR A 225 -27.62 -3.03 5.78
N LEU A 226 -27.07 -3.08 4.57
CA LEU A 226 -27.10 -1.98 3.62
C LEU A 226 -28.35 -2.08 2.74
N PRO A 227 -28.96 -0.94 2.33
CA PRO A 227 -30.09 -0.97 1.42
C PRO A 227 -29.66 -1.45 0.03
N ASP A 228 -30.49 -2.29 -0.57
CA ASP A 228 -30.34 -2.72 -1.96
C ASP A 228 -30.47 -1.52 -2.90
N GLY A 229 -29.69 -1.54 -3.98
CA GLY A 229 -29.73 -0.48 -5.00
C GLY A 229 -28.41 -0.27 -5.70
N VAL A 230 -28.37 0.78 -6.53
CA VAL A 230 -27.19 1.17 -7.29
C VAL A 230 -26.82 2.60 -6.94
N CYS A 231 -25.58 2.82 -6.49
CA CYS A 231 -24.99 4.13 -6.29
C CYS A 231 -23.80 4.33 -7.25
N ARG A 232 -23.56 5.58 -7.64
CA ARG A 232 -22.49 5.93 -8.57
C ARG A 232 -21.71 7.11 -8.02
N PHE A 233 -20.40 7.07 -8.22
CA PHE A 233 -19.52 8.18 -7.86
C PHE A 233 -18.32 8.21 -8.80
N GLU A 234 -17.78 9.41 -9.01
CA GLU A 234 -16.58 9.63 -9.79
C GLU A 234 -15.69 10.67 -9.12
N ASP A 235 -14.39 10.50 -9.28
CA ASP A 235 -13.38 11.46 -8.87
C ASP A 235 -12.12 11.25 -9.74
N ALA A 236 -11.27 12.27 -9.82
CA ALA A 236 -10.16 12.29 -10.77
C ALA A 236 -8.82 12.59 -10.10
N LEU A 237 -7.78 11.88 -10.54
CA LEU A 237 -6.40 12.28 -10.29
C LEU A 237 -6.11 13.59 -11.03
N ASP A 238 -5.20 14.41 -10.51
CA ASP A 238 -4.83 15.72 -11.04
C ASP A 238 -4.45 15.64 -12.51
N ASP A 239 -3.51 14.74 -12.83
CA ASP A 239 -2.89 14.49 -14.13
C ASP A 239 -2.01 13.23 -14.11
N ASP A 240 -1.39 12.86 -15.24
CA ASP A 240 -0.42 11.77 -15.36
C ASP A 240 1.05 12.22 -15.25
N GLY A 241 1.30 13.52 -15.05
CA GLY A 241 2.64 14.11 -15.01
C GLY A 241 3.27 14.39 -16.37
N LEU A 242 2.53 14.13 -17.47
CA LEU A 242 2.94 14.37 -18.85
C LEU A 242 2.00 15.35 -19.56
N SER A 243 0.72 15.30 -19.20
CA SER A 243 -0.33 16.21 -19.65
C SER A 243 -1.01 16.88 -18.45
N ASP A 244 -1.83 17.90 -18.70
CA ASP A 244 -2.64 18.55 -17.65
C ASP A 244 -4.06 17.95 -17.53
N ALA A 245 -4.36 16.88 -18.26
CA ALA A 245 -5.70 16.31 -18.31
C ALA A 245 -6.01 15.48 -17.04
N PRO A 246 -7.20 15.65 -16.41
CA PRO A 246 -7.64 14.75 -15.35
C PRO A 246 -7.71 13.30 -15.82
N LEU A 247 -7.48 12.40 -14.87
CA LEU A 247 -7.68 10.96 -15.05
C LEU A 247 -8.85 10.50 -14.17
N TRP A 248 -10.00 10.20 -14.77
CA TRP A 248 -11.22 9.88 -14.04
C TRP A 248 -11.34 8.41 -13.69
N ILE A 249 -11.68 8.15 -12.42
CA ILE A 249 -12.08 6.84 -11.93
C ILE A 249 -13.58 6.90 -11.63
N ARG A 250 -14.33 5.93 -12.15
CA ARG A 250 -15.79 5.87 -12.02
C ARG A 250 -16.18 4.53 -11.47
N VAL A 251 -17.05 4.53 -10.47
CA VAL A 251 -17.58 3.31 -9.87
C VAL A 251 -19.11 3.32 -9.89
N ALA A 252 -19.68 2.19 -10.29
CA ALA A 252 -21.07 1.84 -10.01
C ALA A 252 -21.07 0.70 -8.98
N LEU A 253 -21.60 0.97 -7.79
CA LEU A 253 -21.72 0.00 -6.72
C LEU A 253 -23.18 -0.47 -6.63
N THR A 254 -23.39 -1.77 -6.85
CA THR A 254 -24.69 -2.43 -6.71
C THR A 254 -24.68 -3.31 -5.47
N ILE A 255 -25.64 -3.10 -4.57
CA ILE A 255 -25.88 -3.95 -3.40
C ILE A 255 -27.16 -4.74 -3.66
N SER A 256 -27.10 -6.05 -3.46
CA SER A 256 -28.22 -6.96 -3.68
C SER A 256 -28.21 -8.08 -2.64
N GLY A 257 -29.03 -7.93 -1.60
CA GLY A 257 -29.15 -8.87 -0.51
C GLY A 257 -27.86 -8.99 0.29
N ASP A 258 -27.10 -10.06 0.06
CA ASP A 258 -25.87 -10.35 0.79
C ASP A 258 -24.59 -10.32 -0.07
N ALA A 259 -24.69 -9.74 -1.26
CA ALA A 259 -23.60 -9.57 -2.21
C ALA A 259 -23.51 -8.13 -2.71
N ALA A 260 -22.31 -7.74 -3.16
CA ALA A 260 -22.08 -6.45 -3.81
C ALA A 260 -21.29 -6.61 -5.11
N THR A 261 -21.71 -5.88 -6.14
CA THR A 261 -20.99 -5.76 -7.41
C THR A 261 -20.39 -4.35 -7.51
N ILE A 262 -19.08 -4.29 -7.67
CA ILE A 262 -18.28 -3.07 -7.79
C ILE A 262 -17.79 -3.00 -9.23
N ASP A 263 -18.37 -2.10 -10.02
CA ASP A 263 -18.08 -1.97 -11.45
C ASP A 263 -17.32 -0.69 -11.77
N PHE A 264 -16.10 -0.85 -12.26
CA PHE A 264 -15.22 0.23 -12.72
C PHE A 264 -15.10 0.34 -14.25
N SER A 265 -15.98 -0.30 -15.03
CA SER A 265 -15.85 -0.40 -16.50
C SER A 265 -15.80 0.94 -17.22
N GLU A 266 -16.41 1.97 -16.63
CA GLU A 266 -16.47 3.36 -17.12
C GLU A 266 -15.25 4.22 -16.71
N THR A 267 -14.26 3.62 -16.05
CA THR A 267 -12.98 4.29 -15.74
C THR A 267 -12.19 4.55 -17.02
N ASP A 268 -11.46 5.67 -17.03
CA ASP A 268 -10.66 6.09 -18.18
C ASP A 268 -9.63 5.02 -18.61
N PRO A 269 -9.24 4.97 -19.89
CA PRO A 269 -8.14 4.13 -20.37
C PRO A 269 -6.84 4.37 -19.57
N GLN A 270 -5.96 3.38 -19.52
CA GLN A 270 -4.64 3.54 -18.93
C GLN A 270 -3.90 4.75 -19.56
N CYS A 271 -3.28 5.58 -18.73
CA CYS A 271 -2.57 6.79 -19.12
C CYS A 271 -1.14 6.50 -19.59
N ALA A 272 -0.51 7.51 -20.20
CA ALA A 272 0.87 7.41 -20.66
C ALA A 272 1.90 7.54 -19.54
N GLY A 273 1.53 8.10 -18.39
CA GLY A 273 2.39 8.22 -17.20
C GLY A 273 2.32 7.01 -16.26
N SER A 274 2.94 7.13 -15.08
CA SER A 274 3.06 6.02 -14.12
C SER A 274 1.87 5.82 -13.18
N LEU A 275 0.76 6.52 -13.40
CA LEU A 275 -0.44 6.46 -12.55
C LEU A 275 -1.35 5.25 -12.85
N ASN A 276 -0.89 4.28 -13.62
CA ASN A 276 -1.71 3.11 -13.93
C ASN A 276 -1.68 2.09 -12.77
N ALA A 277 -2.84 1.72 -12.24
CA ALA A 277 -2.94 0.67 -11.24
C ALA A 277 -3.23 -0.69 -11.91
N VAL A 278 -2.47 -1.71 -11.51
CA VAL A 278 -2.78 -3.10 -11.87
C VAL A 278 -4.02 -3.58 -11.11
N ARG A 279 -4.74 -4.58 -11.66
CA ARG A 279 -5.95 -5.15 -11.05
C ARG A 279 -5.79 -5.49 -9.56
N ALA A 280 -4.60 -5.96 -9.16
CA ALA A 280 -4.29 -6.30 -7.77
C ALA A 280 -4.50 -5.13 -6.79
N ILE A 281 -4.20 -3.90 -7.22
CA ILE A 281 -4.40 -2.68 -6.42
C ILE A 281 -5.90 -2.41 -6.27
N THR A 282 -6.67 -2.52 -7.35
CA THR A 282 -8.13 -2.32 -7.33
C THR A 282 -8.82 -3.31 -6.41
N VAL A 283 -8.44 -4.60 -6.46
CA VAL A 283 -8.94 -5.62 -5.53
C VAL A 283 -8.59 -5.27 -4.08
N SER A 284 -7.36 -4.80 -3.83
CA SER A 284 -6.93 -4.39 -2.48
C SER A 284 -7.69 -3.19 -1.95
N ALA A 285 -7.98 -2.19 -2.79
CA ALA A 285 -8.75 -1.01 -2.41
C ALA A 285 -10.21 -1.36 -2.08
N VAL A 286 -10.86 -2.19 -2.90
CA VAL A 286 -12.21 -2.71 -2.60
C VAL A 286 -12.21 -3.48 -1.29
N TYR A 287 -11.25 -4.40 -1.10
CA TYR A 287 -11.17 -5.16 0.14
C TYR A 287 -10.99 -4.24 1.36
N TYR A 288 -10.06 -3.28 1.28
CA TYR A 288 -9.81 -2.31 2.34
C TYR A 288 -11.10 -1.57 2.74
N VAL A 289 -11.84 -1.02 1.78
CA VAL A 289 -13.06 -0.23 2.05
C VAL A 289 -14.12 -1.07 2.74
N PHE A 290 -14.48 -2.23 2.17
CA PHE A 290 -15.52 -3.07 2.76
C PHE A 290 -15.11 -3.61 4.12
N ARG A 291 -13.82 -3.95 4.32
CA ARG A 291 -13.31 -4.39 5.62
C ARG A 291 -13.34 -3.27 6.66
N ALA A 292 -12.94 -2.04 6.30
CA ALA A 292 -12.97 -0.90 7.21
C ALA A 292 -14.39 -0.60 7.69
N LEU A 293 -15.40 -0.87 6.85
CA LEU A 293 -16.80 -0.70 7.22
C LEU A 293 -17.32 -1.76 8.17
N LEU A 294 -16.78 -2.98 8.22
CA LEU A 294 -17.33 -4.06 9.05
C LEU A 294 -17.47 -3.70 10.54
N GLY A 295 -16.69 -2.74 11.06
CA GLY A 295 -16.88 -2.17 12.41
C GLY A 295 -16.56 -3.11 13.58
N TYR A 296 -16.23 -4.37 13.30
CA TYR A 296 -15.84 -5.39 14.27
C TYR A 296 -14.50 -6.01 13.87
N ASP A 297 -13.85 -6.67 14.83
CA ASP A 297 -12.58 -7.36 14.61
C ASP A 297 -12.76 -8.63 13.75
N VAL A 298 -12.80 -8.43 12.42
CA VAL A 298 -12.95 -9.51 11.43
C VAL A 298 -11.56 -9.95 10.95
N PRO A 299 -11.29 -11.28 10.88
CA PRO A 299 -10.06 -11.81 10.31
C PRO A 299 -9.74 -11.19 8.94
N ALA A 300 -8.53 -10.67 8.78
CA ALA A 300 -8.04 -10.16 7.50
C ALA A 300 -7.68 -11.33 6.58
N ASN A 301 -8.67 -11.93 5.93
CA ASN A 301 -8.52 -13.12 5.09
C ASN A 301 -9.37 -13.07 3.80
N ALA A 302 -9.17 -14.01 2.88
CA ALA A 302 -9.81 -14.02 1.57
C ALA A 302 -11.33 -14.23 1.62
N GLY A 303 -11.88 -14.73 2.73
CA GLY A 303 -13.33 -14.94 2.90
C GLY A 303 -14.13 -13.65 2.76
N CYS A 304 -13.59 -12.52 3.20
CA CYS A 304 -14.22 -11.20 3.06
C CYS A 304 -14.46 -10.77 1.61
N LEU A 305 -13.71 -11.32 0.65
CA LEU A 305 -13.83 -10.97 -0.77
C LEU A 305 -14.86 -11.83 -1.51
N ARG A 306 -15.22 -13.01 -1.00
CA ARG A 306 -16.12 -13.96 -1.68
C ARG A 306 -17.50 -13.38 -2.06
N PRO A 307 -18.14 -12.51 -1.26
CA PRO A 307 -19.42 -11.90 -1.66
C PRO A 307 -19.26 -10.60 -2.49
N LEU A 308 -18.03 -10.23 -2.85
CA LEU A 308 -17.73 -9.01 -3.59
C LEU A 308 -17.32 -9.35 -5.03
N GLN A 309 -18.12 -8.93 -6.01
CA GLN A 309 -17.80 -9.08 -7.41
C GLN A 309 -17.14 -7.80 -7.93
N ILE A 310 -15.91 -7.89 -8.41
CA ILE A 310 -15.13 -6.73 -8.90
C ILE A 310 -15.01 -6.81 -10.42
N ILE A 311 -15.65 -5.85 -11.10
CA ILE A 311 -15.68 -5.73 -12.56
C ILE A 311 -14.79 -4.55 -12.97
N THR A 312 -13.90 -4.82 -13.92
CA THR A 312 -13.00 -3.84 -14.53
C THR A 312 -12.87 -4.18 -16.01
N ARG A 313 -12.42 -3.20 -16.81
CA ARG A 313 -12.01 -3.42 -18.19
C ARG A 313 -10.49 -3.43 -18.27
N PRO A 314 -9.85 -4.52 -18.72
CA PRO A 314 -8.41 -4.51 -18.93
C PRO A 314 -7.97 -3.41 -19.91
N GLY A 315 -6.85 -2.75 -19.63
CA GLY A 315 -6.41 -1.57 -20.37
C GLY A 315 -6.95 -0.23 -19.84
N THR A 316 -7.43 -0.20 -18.59
CA THR A 316 -7.90 1.02 -17.90
C THR A 316 -6.94 1.42 -16.79
N LEU A 317 -7.12 2.61 -16.22
CA LEU A 317 -6.33 3.10 -15.09
C LEU A 317 -6.34 2.18 -13.86
N VAL A 318 -7.35 1.32 -13.74
CA VAL A 318 -7.57 0.43 -12.58
C VAL A 318 -7.41 -1.05 -12.94
N ASP A 319 -7.02 -1.35 -14.18
CA ASP A 319 -6.69 -2.69 -14.66
C ASP A 319 -5.70 -2.57 -15.83
N ALA A 320 -4.52 -2.03 -15.51
CA ALA A 320 -3.48 -1.73 -16.49
C ALA A 320 -2.91 -2.98 -17.15
N ARG A 321 -2.52 -2.87 -18.43
CA ARG A 321 -1.81 -3.91 -19.18
C ARG A 321 -0.35 -3.51 -19.44
N PRO A 322 0.56 -4.50 -19.53
CA PRO A 322 1.93 -4.23 -19.93
C PRO A 322 1.96 -3.61 -21.34
N PRO A 323 2.94 -2.75 -21.64
CA PRO A 323 4.10 -2.39 -20.82
C PRO A 323 3.91 -1.12 -19.96
N ALA A 324 2.68 -0.74 -19.59
CA ALA A 324 2.43 0.51 -18.85
C ALA A 324 3.28 0.65 -17.58
N ALA A 325 3.74 1.88 -17.31
CA ALA A 325 4.31 2.28 -16.02
C ALA A 325 3.23 2.28 -14.92
N VAL A 326 3.55 1.79 -13.72
CA VAL A 326 2.59 1.55 -12.62
C VAL A 326 3.03 2.05 -11.24
N ALA A 327 4.22 2.64 -11.11
CA ALA A 327 4.75 3.07 -9.82
C ALA A 327 3.80 4.01 -9.05
N GLY A 328 3.27 5.02 -9.73
CA GLY A 328 2.28 5.95 -9.18
C GLY A 328 0.89 5.32 -8.98
N GLY A 329 0.57 4.23 -9.67
CA GLY A 329 -0.68 3.50 -9.50
C GLY A 329 -0.88 2.94 -8.09
N ASN A 330 0.22 2.43 -7.50
CA ASN A 330 0.20 1.87 -6.15
C ASN A 330 -0.04 2.94 -5.07
N VAL A 331 0.50 4.14 -5.24
CA VAL A 331 0.53 5.18 -4.20
C VAL A 331 -0.52 6.27 -4.37
N GLU A 332 -0.87 6.63 -5.61
CA GLU A 332 -1.81 7.73 -5.89
C GLU A 332 -3.16 7.22 -6.41
N THR A 333 -3.16 6.38 -7.45
CA THR A 333 -4.41 5.84 -8.03
C THR A 333 -5.17 4.98 -7.04
N SER A 334 -4.46 4.21 -6.22
CA SER A 334 -5.07 3.43 -5.13
C SER A 334 -5.87 4.27 -4.14
N GLN A 335 -5.38 5.47 -3.79
CA GLN A 335 -6.10 6.43 -2.93
C GLN A 335 -7.38 6.90 -3.62
N ARG A 336 -7.30 7.21 -4.92
CA ARG A 336 -8.48 7.66 -5.67
C ARG A 336 -9.54 6.58 -5.84
N ILE A 337 -9.13 5.31 -5.99
CA ILE A 337 -10.07 4.17 -5.99
C ILE A 337 -10.83 4.12 -4.65
N VAL A 338 -10.14 4.32 -3.52
CA VAL A 338 -10.79 4.39 -2.20
C VAL A 338 -11.75 5.58 -2.11
N ASP A 339 -11.33 6.77 -2.56
CA ASP A 339 -12.14 7.98 -2.52
C ASP A 339 -13.46 7.82 -3.29
N VAL A 340 -13.46 7.16 -4.45
CA VAL A 340 -14.70 6.94 -5.22
C VAL A 340 -15.59 5.86 -4.62
N LEU A 341 -15.00 4.81 -4.02
CA LEU A 341 -15.76 3.79 -3.32
C LEU A 341 -16.47 4.37 -2.10
N LEU A 342 -15.76 5.15 -1.28
CA LEU A 342 -16.35 5.83 -0.13
C LEU A 342 -17.40 6.86 -0.58
N GLY A 343 -17.14 7.64 -1.63
CA GLY A 343 -18.12 8.58 -2.18
C GLY A 343 -19.41 7.92 -2.68
N ALA A 344 -19.33 6.72 -3.26
CA ALA A 344 -20.50 5.93 -3.63
C ALA A 344 -21.24 5.41 -2.39
N LEU A 345 -20.50 4.83 -1.43
CA LEU A 345 -21.05 4.30 -0.18
C LEU A 345 -21.69 5.38 0.70
N ALA A 346 -21.22 6.64 0.63
CA ALA A 346 -21.83 7.77 1.32
C ALA A 346 -23.31 7.99 0.95
N GLN A 347 -23.75 7.53 -0.23
CA GLN A 347 -25.14 7.63 -0.66
C GLN A 347 -26.04 6.54 -0.04
N VAL A 348 -25.42 5.47 0.48
CA VAL A 348 -26.09 4.26 0.97
C VAL A 348 -26.02 4.18 2.51
N CYS A 349 -24.89 4.54 3.10
CA CYS A 349 -24.65 4.52 4.54
C CYS A 349 -23.93 5.79 5.03
N PRO A 350 -24.50 6.99 4.81
CA PRO A 350 -23.85 8.29 5.09
C PRO A 350 -23.32 8.42 6.52
N ASP A 351 -24.00 7.83 7.50
CA ASP A 351 -23.65 7.91 8.92
C ASP A 351 -22.40 7.08 9.31
N ARG A 352 -21.78 6.40 8.34
CA ARG A 352 -20.57 5.57 8.54
C ARG A 352 -19.39 6.01 7.70
N ILE A 353 -19.59 6.98 6.82
CA ILE A 353 -18.61 7.33 5.79
C ILE A 353 -17.94 8.66 6.14
N PRO A 354 -16.60 8.70 6.23
CA PRO A 354 -15.89 9.97 6.38
C PRO A 354 -15.99 10.81 5.11
N ALA A 355 -15.76 12.12 5.25
CA ALA A 355 -15.38 12.96 4.12
C ALA A 355 -14.04 12.49 3.50
N ALA A 356 -13.65 13.03 2.35
CA ALA A 356 -12.39 12.64 1.73
C ALA A 356 -11.20 12.98 2.64
N SER A 357 -10.28 12.04 2.80
CA SER A 357 -8.97 12.32 3.40
C SER A 357 -8.06 13.02 2.39
N GLN A 358 -6.80 13.24 2.75
CA GLN A 358 -5.80 13.90 1.90
C GLN A 358 -5.70 13.37 0.45
N GLY A 359 -6.16 12.14 0.16
CA GLY A 359 -6.29 11.60 -1.21
C GLY A 359 -4.98 11.41 -1.97
N THR A 360 -3.86 11.27 -1.25
CA THR A 360 -2.51 11.10 -1.79
C THR A 360 -1.62 10.44 -0.73
N MET A 361 -0.59 9.70 -1.14
CA MET A 361 0.47 9.27 -0.22
C MET A 361 1.63 10.27 -0.13
N ASN A 362 1.60 11.36 -0.92
CA ASN A 362 2.65 12.37 -1.02
C ASN A 362 4.03 11.72 -1.20
N ASN A 363 4.20 10.95 -2.26
CA ASN A 363 5.41 10.18 -2.48
C ASN A 363 6.62 11.09 -2.77
N VAL A 364 7.70 10.91 -2.01
CA VAL A 364 8.96 11.63 -2.18
C VAL A 364 10.10 10.63 -2.29
N THR A 365 10.85 10.71 -3.38
CA THR A 365 12.13 10.01 -3.52
C THR A 365 13.28 10.97 -3.74
N ILE A 366 14.42 10.63 -3.13
CA ILE A 366 15.65 11.39 -3.24
C ILE A 366 16.80 10.39 -3.35
N GLY A 367 17.70 10.58 -4.31
CA GLY A 367 18.89 9.76 -4.35
C GLY A 367 20.04 10.39 -5.11
N GLY A 368 21.24 9.99 -4.70
CA GLY A 368 22.48 10.54 -5.19
C GLY A 368 23.67 9.81 -4.57
N LEU A 369 24.84 10.43 -4.65
CA LEU A 369 26.04 9.94 -3.99
C LEU A 369 26.11 10.57 -2.59
N ASP A 370 26.31 9.76 -1.56
CA ASP A 370 26.59 10.25 -0.22
C ASP A 370 28.06 10.67 -0.12
N PRO A 371 28.38 11.96 0.09
CA PRO A 371 29.76 12.42 0.16
C PRO A 371 30.50 11.89 1.40
N ARG A 372 29.79 11.40 2.43
CA ARG A 372 30.38 10.85 3.65
C ARG A 372 30.97 9.47 3.43
N THR A 373 30.37 8.69 2.52
CA THR A 373 30.70 7.28 2.32
C THR A 373 31.23 6.97 0.92
N GLY A 374 30.94 7.84 -0.06
CA GLY A 374 31.25 7.58 -1.48
C GLY A 374 30.34 6.54 -2.14
N HIS A 375 29.25 6.15 -1.48
CA HIS A 375 28.26 5.19 -1.99
C HIS A 375 26.96 5.87 -2.39
N TYR A 376 26.19 5.24 -3.27
CA TYR A 376 24.84 5.72 -3.57
C TYR A 376 23.93 5.57 -2.34
N TYR A 377 22.97 6.48 -2.24
CA TYR A 377 21.84 6.33 -1.32
C TYR A 377 20.52 6.49 -2.08
N THR A 378 19.46 5.94 -1.50
CA THR A 378 18.10 6.15 -1.99
C THR A 378 17.17 6.26 -0.81
N TYR A 379 16.51 7.41 -0.75
CA TYR A 379 15.50 7.75 0.23
C TYR A 379 14.13 7.67 -0.44
N TYR A 380 13.19 7.00 0.23
CA TYR A 380 11.79 6.88 -0.15
C TYR A 380 10.94 7.15 1.09
N GLU A 381 10.01 8.10 1.00
CA GLU A 381 9.04 8.37 2.05
C GLU A 381 7.65 8.71 1.46
N THR A 382 6.60 8.18 2.10
CA THR A 382 5.23 8.67 1.93
C THR A 382 4.94 9.60 3.10
N LEU A 383 4.30 10.75 2.86
CA LEU A 383 4.02 11.74 3.89
C LEU A 383 2.54 11.76 4.26
N ALA A 384 2.29 11.76 5.57
CA ALA A 384 0.96 11.87 6.18
C ALA A 384 0.29 13.23 5.90
N GLY A 385 -1.02 13.30 6.15
CA GLY A 385 -1.81 14.51 5.93
C GLY A 385 -3.11 14.49 6.71
N GLY A 386 -4.10 15.26 6.25
CA GLY A 386 -5.39 15.34 6.95
C GLY A 386 -6.30 14.15 6.66
N ALA A 387 -6.83 13.52 7.70
CA ALA A 387 -7.94 12.58 7.56
C ALA A 387 -9.27 13.33 7.37
N GLY A 388 -10.19 12.76 6.59
CA GLY A 388 -11.53 13.31 6.43
C GLY A 388 -12.32 13.23 7.74
N ALA A 389 -13.16 14.23 8.00
CA ALA A 389 -14.03 14.24 9.17
C ALA A 389 -15.05 13.09 9.12
N MET A 390 -15.33 12.51 10.28
CA MET A 390 -16.34 11.48 10.45
C MET A 390 -17.72 12.13 10.72
N PRO A 391 -18.82 11.37 10.55
CA PRO A 391 -20.16 11.81 10.95
C PRO A 391 -20.32 12.18 12.43
N ASN A 392 -19.37 11.81 13.27
CA ASN A 392 -19.41 11.97 14.72
C ASN A 392 -18.10 12.47 15.35
N ALA A 393 -17.08 12.82 14.56
CA ALA A 393 -15.79 13.27 15.06
C ALA A 393 -15.01 14.05 14.01
N ASP A 394 -14.16 14.97 14.47
CA ASP A 394 -13.16 15.63 13.64
C ASP A 394 -12.20 14.60 13.02
N GLY A 395 -11.68 14.93 11.85
CA GLY A 395 -10.62 14.16 11.20
C GLY A 395 -9.29 14.35 11.92
N THR A 396 -8.53 13.28 12.07
CA THR A 396 -7.18 13.35 12.67
C THR A 396 -6.20 14.08 11.75
N SER A 397 -5.43 15.01 12.31
CA SER A 397 -4.37 15.74 11.60
C SER A 397 -3.08 14.92 11.48
N ALA A 398 -2.35 15.12 10.37
CA ALA A 398 -1.01 14.57 10.11
C ALA A 398 -0.89 13.05 10.33
N VAL A 399 -1.88 12.27 9.84
CA VAL A 399 -1.85 10.80 9.84
C VAL A 399 -1.86 10.22 8.43
N HIS A 400 -1.38 8.99 8.31
CA HIS A 400 -1.59 8.21 7.10
C HIS A 400 -3.04 7.73 7.02
N THR A 401 -3.55 7.67 5.79
CA THR A 401 -4.94 7.31 5.53
C THR A 401 -5.02 6.29 4.40
N HIS A 402 -6.01 5.41 4.52
CA HIS A 402 -6.39 4.44 3.50
C HIS A 402 -5.27 3.48 3.09
N MET A 403 -4.72 3.62 1.89
CA MET A 403 -3.88 2.59 1.26
C MET A 403 -2.46 2.49 1.84
N THR A 404 -2.14 3.27 2.88
CA THR A 404 -0.87 3.22 3.61
C THR A 404 -1.11 3.42 5.11
N ASN A 405 -0.25 2.80 5.92
CA ASN A 405 -0.20 2.97 7.37
C ASN A 405 1.26 2.87 7.87
N THR A 406 2.21 3.32 7.04
CA THR A 406 3.63 3.35 7.41
C THR A 406 3.86 4.34 8.55
N TRP A 407 4.93 4.13 9.31
CA TRP A 407 5.41 5.10 10.26
C TRP A 407 6.27 6.16 9.55
N ASN A 408 6.36 7.33 10.14
CA ASN A 408 7.32 8.32 9.67
C ASN A 408 8.75 7.83 9.95
N THR A 409 9.70 8.27 9.14
CA THR A 409 11.12 8.07 9.47
C THR A 409 11.48 9.03 10.62
N PRO A 410 11.99 8.54 11.77
CA PRO A 410 12.52 9.41 12.81
C PRO A 410 13.59 10.34 12.24
N ILE A 411 13.60 11.61 12.67
CA ILE A 411 14.53 12.62 12.13
C ILE A 411 15.98 12.16 12.30
N GLU A 412 16.35 11.73 13.50
CA GLU A 412 17.72 11.25 13.80
C GLU A 412 18.13 10.07 12.92
N ALA A 413 17.22 9.11 12.69
CA ALA A 413 17.49 7.96 11.83
C ALA A 413 17.67 8.38 10.36
N LEU A 414 16.86 9.34 9.89
CA LEU A 414 16.96 9.89 8.54
C LEU A 414 18.29 10.63 8.33
N GLU A 415 18.65 11.56 9.21
CA GLU A 415 19.88 12.36 9.09
C GLU A 415 21.15 11.53 9.31
N TYR A 416 21.05 10.46 10.10
CA TYR A 416 22.09 9.45 10.20
C TYR A 416 22.27 8.72 8.87
N ALA A 417 21.19 8.16 8.31
CA ALA A 417 21.24 7.29 7.15
C ALA A 417 21.54 8.03 5.83
N TYR A 418 21.11 9.28 5.69
CA TYR A 418 21.13 10.01 4.41
C TYR A 418 21.78 11.39 4.54
N PRO A 419 22.39 11.94 3.47
CA PRO A 419 22.92 13.30 3.45
C PRO A 419 21.76 14.31 3.29
N LEU A 420 20.83 14.29 4.24
CA LEU A 420 19.63 15.12 4.32
C LEU A 420 19.53 15.69 5.73
N ARG A 421 18.93 16.87 5.87
CA ARG A 421 18.63 17.48 7.18
C ARG A 421 17.18 17.95 7.22
N VAL A 422 16.44 17.57 8.26
CA VAL A 422 15.06 18.03 8.44
C VAL A 422 15.07 19.42 9.06
N THR A 423 14.68 20.44 8.31
CA THR A 423 14.65 21.83 8.78
C THR A 423 13.28 22.24 9.31
N ARG A 424 12.20 21.53 8.94
CA ARG A 424 10.87 21.72 9.50
C ARG A 424 10.02 20.44 9.42
N TYR A 425 9.35 20.11 10.51
CA TYR A 425 8.34 19.06 10.55
C TYR A 425 7.20 19.50 11.48
N ALA A 426 6.04 19.86 10.93
CA ALA A 426 4.95 20.49 11.69
C ALA A 426 3.58 20.16 11.09
N ILE A 427 2.51 20.31 11.88
CA ILE A 427 1.14 20.31 11.36
C ILE A 427 0.93 21.58 10.51
N ARG A 428 0.13 21.45 9.44
CA ARG A 428 -0.23 22.55 8.54
C ARG A 428 -1.58 23.14 8.99
N ASP A 429 -1.54 23.95 10.04
CA ASP A 429 -2.74 24.45 10.71
C ASP A 429 -3.74 25.13 9.75
N GLY A 430 -5.02 24.81 9.93
CA GLY A 430 -6.12 25.38 9.16
C GLY A 430 -6.14 24.94 7.70
N SER A 431 -5.60 23.77 7.38
CA SER A 431 -5.74 23.13 6.07
C SER A 431 -6.90 22.15 5.97
N GLY A 432 -7.44 21.68 7.08
CA GLY A 432 -8.66 20.88 7.13
C GLY A 432 -9.90 21.68 6.72
N GLY A 433 -10.84 21.01 6.04
CA GLY A 433 -12.12 21.57 5.64
C GLY A 433 -13.02 21.85 6.83
N THR A 434 -13.80 22.93 6.76
CA THR A 434 -14.77 23.28 7.81
C THR A 434 -16.05 22.44 7.70
N GLY A 435 -16.72 22.23 8.82
CA GLY A 435 -17.99 21.52 8.89
C GLY A 435 -18.48 21.49 10.33
N ARG A 436 -19.56 20.76 10.61
CA ARG A 436 -19.91 20.39 12.00
C ARG A 436 -18.74 19.67 12.66
N TYR A 437 -18.11 18.78 11.90
CA TYR A 437 -16.82 18.19 12.23
C TYR A 437 -15.79 18.64 11.20
N ARG A 438 -14.63 19.06 11.69
CA ARG A 438 -13.54 19.60 10.88
C ARG A 438 -12.72 18.46 10.29
N GLY A 439 -12.29 18.61 9.04
CA GLY A 439 -11.27 17.74 8.48
C GLY A 439 -9.94 17.93 9.21
N GLY A 440 -9.12 16.89 9.24
CA GLY A 440 -7.78 16.96 9.82
C GLY A 440 -6.87 17.89 9.02
N ASP A 441 -5.92 18.53 9.71
CA ASP A 441 -4.89 19.33 9.08
C ASP A 441 -3.81 18.45 8.45
N GLY A 442 -3.27 18.91 7.33
CA GLY A 442 -2.11 18.32 6.68
C GLY A 442 -0.80 18.53 7.47
N LEU A 443 0.31 18.32 6.78
CA LEU A 443 1.66 18.32 7.33
C LEU A 443 2.56 19.24 6.50
N ILE A 444 3.55 19.85 7.15
CA ILE A 444 4.70 20.50 6.52
C ILE A 444 5.93 19.65 6.80
N ARG A 445 6.56 19.14 5.75
CA ARG A 445 7.84 18.42 5.80
C ARG A 445 8.86 19.18 4.94
N GLU A 446 9.90 19.71 5.55
CA GLU A 446 11.01 20.39 4.86
C GLU A 446 12.34 19.69 5.13
N MET A 447 13.10 19.44 4.07
CA MET A 447 14.43 18.83 4.11
C MET A 447 15.43 19.66 3.30
N GLU A 448 16.57 19.96 3.89
CA GLU A 448 17.78 20.45 3.23
C GLU A 448 18.56 19.27 2.67
N LEU A 449 18.98 19.36 1.41
CA LEU A 449 19.86 18.40 0.78
C LEU A 449 21.32 18.76 1.09
N LEU A 450 22.06 17.85 1.70
CA LEU A 450 23.49 18.07 2.04
C LEU A 450 24.44 17.61 0.91
N ALA A 451 23.88 17.09 -0.19
CA ALA A 451 24.59 16.67 -1.39
C ALA A 451 23.68 16.87 -2.62
N SER A 452 24.28 16.97 -3.81
CA SER A 452 23.46 16.97 -5.03
C SER A 452 22.70 15.66 -5.16
N ALA A 453 21.41 15.76 -5.48
CA ALA A 453 20.54 14.60 -5.57
C ALA A 453 19.47 14.80 -6.64
N ARG A 454 19.00 13.68 -7.17
CA ARG A 454 17.78 13.65 -7.96
C ARG A 454 16.60 13.53 -7.01
N VAL A 455 15.63 14.42 -7.15
CA VAL A 455 14.38 14.43 -6.40
C VAL A 455 13.24 14.06 -7.34
N THR A 456 12.35 13.18 -6.91
CA THR A 456 11.09 12.90 -7.61
C THR A 456 9.92 12.99 -6.64
N TRP A 457 8.88 13.68 -7.09
CA TRP A 457 7.60 13.80 -6.39
C TRP A 457 6.52 13.17 -7.25
N LEU A 458 5.78 12.23 -6.64
CA LEU A 458 4.50 11.75 -7.15
C LEU A 458 3.47 12.11 -6.09
N THR A 459 2.75 13.21 -6.32
CA THR A 459 1.77 13.74 -5.36
C THR A 459 0.49 14.13 -6.07
N GLU A 460 -0.61 13.99 -5.33
CA GLU A 460 -1.96 14.28 -5.78
C GLU A 460 -2.61 15.41 -4.96
N ARG A 461 -3.81 15.84 -5.37
CA ARG A 461 -4.60 16.85 -4.67
C ARG A 461 -3.85 18.19 -4.53
N ARG A 462 -3.13 18.56 -5.58
CA ARG A 462 -2.47 19.87 -5.78
C ARG A 462 -3.35 20.82 -6.58
N ARG A 463 -4.19 20.29 -7.47
CA ARG A 463 -5.19 21.05 -8.25
C ARG A 463 -6.60 20.81 -7.74
N ARG A 464 -6.96 19.57 -7.39
CA ARG A 464 -8.28 19.22 -6.84
C ARG A 464 -8.21 19.04 -5.33
N ALA A 465 -9.06 19.76 -4.60
CA ALA A 465 -9.16 19.61 -3.16
C ALA A 465 -9.82 18.28 -2.77
N PRO A 466 -9.49 17.69 -1.60
CA PRO A 466 -10.30 16.64 -0.98
C PRO A 466 -11.71 17.15 -0.69
N TYR A 467 -12.74 16.42 -1.12
CA TYR A 467 -14.13 16.84 -0.98
C TYR A 467 -14.63 16.73 0.48
N GLY A 468 -15.50 17.66 0.87
CA GLY A 468 -16.29 17.51 2.11
C GLY A 468 -17.53 16.66 1.88
N LEU A 469 -18.20 16.26 2.96
CA LEU A 469 -19.40 15.42 2.91
C LEU A 469 -20.54 16.01 3.75
N ALA A 470 -21.78 15.70 3.40
CA ALA A 470 -22.99 16.17 4.11
C ALA A 470 -23.04 17.71 4.31
N GLY A 471 -22.52 18.48 3.34
CA GLY A 471 -22.46 19.95 3.40
C GLY A 471 -21.18 20.51 4.03
N GLY A 472 -20.24 19.68 4.46
CA GLY A 472 -18.92 20.12 4.88
C GLY A 472 -18.08 20.66 3.71
N ALA A 473 -17.17 21.59 4.01
CA ALA A 473 -16.29 22.22 3.05
C ALA A 473 -15.10 21.32 2.70
N PRO A 474 -14.53 21.45 1.49
CA PRO A 474 -13.33 20.73 1.09
C PRO A 474 -12.10 21.16 1.91
N GLY A 475 -11.13 20.25 2.02
CA GLY A 475 -9.80 20.56 2.58
C GLY A 475 -8.97 21.45 1.65
N LYS A 476 -7.89 22.04 2.15
CA LYS A 476 -6.94 22.78 1.30
C LYS A 476 -6.09 21.81 0.47
N PRO A 477 -5.86 22.09 -0.82
CA PRO A 477 -4.86 21.38 -1.61
C PRO A 477 -3.47 21.41 -0.97
N GLY A 478 -2.67 20.40 -1.32
CA GLY A 478 -1.25 20.36 -0.99
C GLY A 478 -0.42 21.28 -1.89
N ARG A 479 0.85 21.50 -1.54
CA ARG A 479 1.81 22.29 -2.32
C ARG A 479 3.20 21.64 -2.28
N ASN A 480 3.88 21.66 -3.42
CA ASN A 480 5.27 21.23 -3.53
C ASN A 480 6.13 22.45 -3.77
N LEU A 481 7.14 22.65 -2.93
CA LEU A 481 7.97 23.85 -2.94
C LEU A 481 9.45 23.45 -3.02
N TRP A 482 10.16 24.01 -3.99
CA TRP A 482 11.61 23.91 -4.09
C TRP A 482 12.23 25.27 -3.78
N ILE A 483 13.13 25.30 -2.80
CA ILE A 483 13.83 26.49 -2.36
C ILE A 483 15.28 26.39 -2.83
N HIS A 484 15.64 27.18 -3.83
CA HIS A 484 16.95 27.19 -4.47
C HIS A 484 17.53 28.61 -4.37
N GLN A 485 18.75 28.73 -3.82
CA GLN A 485 19.41 30.03 -3.63
C GLN A 485 18.55 31.08 -2.90
N GLY A 486 17.69 30.64 -1.97
CA GLY A 486 16.77 31.50 -1.22
C GLY A 486 15.45 31.82 -1.94
N GLU A 487 15.31 31.51 -3.23
CA GLU A 487 14.06 31.66 -3.97
C GLU A 487 13.16 30.45 -3.76
N THR A 488 11.88 30.67 -3.45
CA THR A 488 10.88 29.59 -3.33
C THR A 488 10.07 29.47 -4.61
N ARG A 489 10.12 28.30 -5.25
CA ARG A 489 9.36 27.96 -6.46
C ARG A 489 8.27 26.95 -6.14
N CYS A 490 7.05 27.22 -6.59
CA CYS A 490 5.96 26.24 -6.54
C CYS A 490 6.08 25.29 -7.73
N MET A 491 6.16 24.01 -7.43
CA MET A 491 6.39 22.97 -8.42
C MET A 491 5.10 22.17 -8.67
N PRO A 492 5.00 21.48 -9.82
CA PRO A 492 3.88 20.58 -10.11
C PRO A 492 3.75 19.43 -9.08
N GLY A 493 2.57 18.79 -9.08
CA GLY A 493 2.32 17.62 -8.23
C GLY A 493 3.18 16.41 -8.59
N LYS A 494 3.58 16.32 -9.86
CA LYS A 494 4.39 15.25 -10.42
C LYS A 494 5.58 15.87 -11.13
N VAL A 495 6.78 15.65 -10.60
CA VAL A 495 8.00 16.24 -11.16
C VAL A 495 9.24 15.46 -10.74
N SER A 496 10.22 15.36 -11.64
CA SER A 496 11.58 14.90 -11.33
C SER A 496 12.57 16.00 -11.72
N PHE A 497 13.49 16.35 -10.82
CA PHE A 497 14.48 17.39 -11.06
C PHE A 497 15.80 17.10 -10.32
N GLN A 498 16.87 17.73 -10.78
CA GLN A 498 18.17 17.71 -10.10
C GLN A 498 18.23 18.89 -9.12
N ALA A 499 18.55 18.60 -7.87
CA ALA A 499 18.77 19.60 -6.83
C ALA A 499 20.25 19.62 -6.40
N GLU A 500 20.69 20.78 -5.92
CA GLU A 500 22.07 21.01 -5.48
C GLU A 500 22.18 20.91 -3.95
N ALA A 501 23.41 20.78 -3.44
CA ALA A 501 23.63 20.85 -2.01
C ALA A 501 23.26 22.24 -1.47
N GLY A 502 22.55 22.30 -0.35
CA GLY A 502 21.99 23.52 0.25
C GLY A 502 20.58 23.85 -0.24
N ASP A 503 20.08 23.21 -1.31
CA ASP A 503 18.68 23.34 -1.68
C ASP A 503 17.78 22.74 -0.61
N ARG A 504 16.58 23.31 -0.47
CA ARG A 504 15.54 22.75 0.40
C ARG A 504 14.32 22.35 -0.40
N ILE A 505 13.76 21.22 -0.03
CA ILE A 505 12.47 20.76 -0.52
C ILE A 505 11.45 20.84 0.60
N ARG A 506 10.26 21.38 0.31
CA ARG A 506 9.15 21.45 1.26
C ARG A 506 7.88 20.89 0.63
N ILE A 507 7.31 19.89 1.28
CA ILE A 507 5.99 19.35 0.96
C ILE A 507 5.00 19.84 2.02
N GLU A 508 3.97 20.55 1.56
CA GLU A 508 2.78 20.88 2.34
C GLU A 508 1.68 19.90 1.90
N THR A 509 1.31 18.95 2.76
CA THR A 509 0.33 17.92 2.39
C THR A 509 -1.12 18.46 2.48
N PRO A 510 -2.07 17.85 1.75
CA PRO A 510 -3.48 18.27 1.79
C PRO A 510 -4.11 18.05 3.17
N GLY A 511 -5.10 18.88 3.50
CA GLY A 511 -6.00 18.61 4.63
C GLY A 511 -7.12 17.64 4.24
N GLY A 512 -7.89 17.14 5.21
CA GLY A 512 -9.10 16.36 4.96
C GLY A 512 -10.32 17.25 4.71
N GLY A 513 -11.36 16.72 4.09
CA GLY A 513 -12.67 17.38 3.97
C GLY A 513 -13.41 17.42 5.31
N GLY A 514 -14.23 18.46 5.50
CA GLY A 514 -15.13 18.58 6.64
C GLY A 514 -16.41 17.77 6.45
N TRP A 515 -17.14 17.54 7.55
CA TRP A 515 -18.40 16.81 7.56
C TRP A 515 -19.50 17.65 8.18
N GLY A 516 -20.67 17.70 7.53
CA GLY A 516 -21.83 18.45 8.02
C GLY A 516 -21.70 19.96 7.85
N ILE A 517 -22.83 20.67 7.95
CA ILE A 517 -22.86 22.14 7.91
C ILE A 517 -22.38 22.70 9.26
N SER A 518 -21.47 23.66 9.22
CA SER A 518 -21.04 24.39 10.44
C SER A 518 -22.15 25.32 10.93
N SER A 519 -22.60 25.14 12.18
CA SER A 519 -23.53 26.07 12.83
C SER A 519 -22.80 27.38 13.18
N PRO A 520 -23.34 28.57 12.87
CA PRO A 520 -22.72 29.84 13.26
C PRO A 520 -22.55 30.05 14.78
N GLU A 521 -23.26 29.28 15.61
CA GLU A 521 -23.31 29.46 17.07
C GLU A 521 -22.26 28.65 17.86
N GLU A 522 -21.46 27.80 17.21
CA GLU A 522 -20.45 26.95 17.87
C GLU A 522 -19.02 27.39 17.51
N THR A 523 -18.75 28.70 17.59
CA THR A 523 -17.37 29.20 17.61
C THR A 523 -17.09 29.71 19.03
N PRO A 524 -16.10 29.17 19.75
CA PRO A 524 -15.77 29.62 21.10
C PRO A 524 -15.30 31.08 21.16
#